data_AF-B5RT25-F1
#
_entry.id   AF-B5RT25-F1
#
_cell.length_a   1.000
_cell.length_b   1.000
_cell.length_c   1.000
_cell.angle_alpha   90.00
_cell.angle_beta   90.00
_cell.angle_gamma   90.00
#
_symmetry.space_group_name_H-M   'P 1'
#
loop_
_entity.id
_entity.type
_entity.pdbx_description
1 polymer ?
#
loop_
_entity_poly.entity_id
_entity_poly.type
_entity_poly.pdbx_seq_one_letter_code
_entity_poly.pdbx_strand_id
1 'polypeptide(L)'
;MMTNLETQPYDPFMAKATESQARISKLLETFQNFTANSDILSSDTTIIYLVLKSNIILNNIQIRVLLGLRDENKVHDVIYHGIQRDVKYAASKLFSIGRFSNLLEMPLTDLKQLCYEIALKYKTIFFVPVESKIKVHPVQSDFTSILDTTQFSSQINASGFIPSSYLTSNLRNQYSRVADASAYSSSMTTHNNTTRLSPQGYSQVDEAEYVEIIKFISKFNQMWIIATFLNREYQELQIN
;
A
#
# COMPACT_ATOMS: atom_id res chain seq x y z
N MET A 1 5.28 36.35 49.81
CA MET A 1 4.98 34.92 50.04
C MET A 1 5.77 34.13 49.00
N MET A 2 6.91 33.57 49.40
CA MET A 2 7.71 32.66 48.57
C MET A 2 7.30 31.23 48.95
N THR A 3 6.69 30.50 48.02
CA THR A 3 6.38 29.08 48.19
C THR A 3 7.68 28.29 48.08
N ASN A 4 8.15 27.74 49.20
CA ASN A 4 9.24 26.79 49.24
C ASN A 4 8.88 25.58 48.36
N LEU A 5 9.57 25.45 47.23
CA LEU A 5 9.58 24.21 46.43
C LEU A 5 10.41 23.19 47.21
N GLU A 6 9.73 22.29 47.91
CA GLU A 6 10.34 21.07 48.47
C GLU A 6 10.99 20.30 47.33
N THR A 7 12.32 20.36 47.26
CA THR A 7 13.12 19.49 46.40
C THR A 7 13.02 18.07 46.93
N GLN A 8 12.23 17.24 46.26
CA GLN A 8 12.18 15.81 46.58
C GLN A 8 13.59 15.20 46.44
N PRO A 9 13.96 14.26 47.33
CA PRO A 9 15.24 13.57 47.25
C PRO A 9 15.33 12.78 45.95
N TYR A 10 16.43 12.96 45.23
CA TYR A 10 16.70 12.29 43.96
C TYR A 10 16.83 10.78 44.16
N ASP A 11 15.95 10.02 43.50
CA ASP A 11 16.02 8.55 43.44
C ASP A 11 16.53 8.09 42.07
N PRO A 12 17.74 7.51 41.99
CA PRO A 12 18.32 7.06 40.73
C PRO A 12 17.56 5.89 40.08
N PHE A 13 16.83 5.08 40.86
CA PHE A 13 16.03 3.97 40.32
C PHE A 13 14.76 4.48 39.64
N MET A 14 14.11 5.49 40.23
CA MET A 14 12.95 6.15 39.63
C MET A 14 13.33 6.89 38.34
N ALA A 15 14.48 7.57 38.32
CA ALA A 15 14.99 8.21 37.11
C ALA A 15 15.22 7.19 35.99
N LYS A 16 15.88 6.06 36.30
CA LYS A 16 16.14 4.98 35.34
C LYS A 16 14.86 4.28 34.85
N ALA A 17 13.88 4.06 35.74
CA ALA A 17 12.58 3.50 35.38
C ALA A 17 11.82 4.44 34.43
N THR A 18 11.82 5.74 34.73
CA THR A 18 11.19 6.77 33.88
C THR A 18 11.84 6.84 32.50
N GLU A 19 13.17 6.80 32.44
CA GLU A 19 13.90 6.80 31.16
C GLU A 19 13.62 5.53 30.35
N SER A 20 13.62 4.36 30.99
CA SER A 20 13.26 3.09 30.34
C SER A 20 11.83 3.13 29.78
N GLN A 21 10.89 3.66 30.56
CA GLN A 21 9.50 3.78 30.15
C GLN A 21 9.35 4.77 28.98
N ALA A 22 10.03 5.92 29.02
CA ALA A 22 10.07 6.87 27.92
C ALA A 22 10.64 6.26 26.63
N ARG A 23 11.67 5.42 26.72
CA ARG A 23 12.20 4.68 25.56
C ARG A 23 11.17 3.72 24.98
N ILE A 24 10.46 2.96 25.83
CA ILE A 24 9.40 2.04 25.40
C ILE A 24 8.25 2.81 24.75
N SER A 25 7.78 3.90 25.36
CA SER A 25 6.73 4.76 24.83
C SER A 25 7.09 5.32 23.45
N LYS A 26 8.32 5.82 23.30
CA LYS A 26 8.82 6.32 22.00
C LYS A 26 8.87 5.23 20.93
N LEU A 27 9.24 4.01 21.31
CA LEU A 27 9.29 2.87 20.40
C LEU A 27 7.88 2.45 19.96
N LEU A 28 6.92 2.42 20.89
CA LEU A 28 5.51 2.19 20.61
C LEU A 28 4.92 3.28 19.71
N GLU A 29 5.22 4.54 19.96
CA GLU A 29 4.79 5.66 19.13
C GLU A 29 5.38 5.56 17.71
N THR A 30 6.66 5.18 17.59
CA THR A 30 7.29 4.92 16.29
C THR A 30 6.60 3.78 15.55
N PHE A 31 6.27 2.71 16.27
CA PHE A 31 5.55 1.56 15.70
C PHE A 31 4.12 1.92 15.30
N GLN A 32 3.42 2.70 16.11
CA GLN A 32 2.07 3.19 15.85
C GLN A 32 2.05 4.15 14.66
N ASN A 33 3.05 5.02 14.52
CA ASN A 33 3.21 5.88 13.36
C ASN A 33 3.58 5.07 12.10
N PHE A 34 4.34 3.98 12.25
CA PHE A 34 4.62 3.06 11.14
C PHE A 34 3.36 2.33 10.67
N THR A 35 2.51 1.89 11.60
CA THR A 35 1.24 1.23 11.26
C THR A 35 0.16 2.21 10.78
N ALA A 36 0.09 3.42 11.32
CA ALA A 36 -0.86 4.46 10.90
C ALA A 36 -0.57 5.01 9.48
N ASN A 37 0.71 5.04 9.07
CA ASN A 37 1.11 5.46 7.72
C ASN A 37 1.17 4.30 6.71
N SER A 38 1.04 3.06 7.18
CA SER A 38 0.74 1.97 6.27
C SER A 38 -0.75 2.06 5.93
N ASP A 39 -1.10 2.18 4.65
CA ASP A 39 -2.47 1.95 4.13
C ASP A 39 -3.02 0.55 4.52
N ILE A 40 -2.22 -0.24 5.24
CA ILE A 40 -2.54 -1.47 5.96
C ILE A 40 -3.10 -1.11 7.35
N LEU A 41 -4.13 -0.25 7.39
CA LEU A 41 -5.00 -0.07 8.56
C LEU A 41 -5.36 -1.44 9.15
N SER A 42 -5.39 -1.52 10.50
CA SER A 42 -5.82 -2.65 11.33
C SER A 42 -6.62 -3.64 10.50
N SER A 43 -5.90 -4.64 9.99
CA SER A 43 -6.30 -5.37 8.82
C SER A 43 -7.62 -6.06 9.12
N ASP A 44 -8.72 -5.52 8.59
CA ASP A 44 -9.94 -6.29 8.50
C ASP A 44 -9.53 -7.62 7.87
N THR A 45 -9.70 -8.69 8.64
CA THR A 45 -9.44 -10.10 8.29
C THR A 45 -10.75 -10.87 8.29
N THR A 46 -11.88 -10.17 8.46
CA THR A 46 -13.21 -10.77 8.60
C THR A 46 -13.56 -11.60 7.37
N ILE A 47 -13.21 -11.13 6.16
CA ILE A 47 -13.50 -11.87 4.93
C ILE A 47 -12.62 -13.11 4.82
N ILE A 48 -11.32 -12.99 5.08
CA ILE A 48 -10.42 -14.16 5.10
C ILE A 48 -10.92 -15.18 6.13
N TYR A 49 -11.21 -14.74 7.35
CA TYR A 49 -11.71 -15.59 8.41
C TYR A 49 -13.03 -16.27 8.03
N LEU A 50 -13.98 -15.51 7.46
CA LEU A 50 -15.27 -16.04 7.03
C LEU A 50 -15.11 -17.06 5.91
N VAL A 51 -14.24 -16.81 4.94
CA VAL A 51 -13.94 -17.74 3.84
C VAL A 51 -13.30 -19.03 4.35
N LEU A 52 -12.32 -18.93 5.25
CA LEU A 52 -11.67 -20.10 5.84
C LEU A 52 -12.64 -20.89 6.72
N LYS A 53 -13.48 -20.20 7.51
CA LYS A 53 -14.45 -20.84 8.42
C LYS A 53 -15.62 -21.50 7.68
N SER A 54 -16.06 -20.90 6.57
CA SER A 54 -17.18 -21.43 5.77
C SER A 54 -16.80 -22.68 4.96
N ASN A 55 -15.52 -23.04 4.87
CA ASN A 55 -15.03 -24.18 4.10
C ASN A 55 -15.56 -24.18 2.65
N ILE A 56 -15.63 -23.01 2.02
CA ILE A 56 -16.06 -22.89 0.63
C ILE A 56 -15.02 -23.60 -0.25
N ILE A 57 -15.47 -24.64 -0.96
CA ILE A 57 -14.63 -25.38 -1.92
C ILE A 57 -14.97 -24.88 -3.32
N LEU A 58 -14.01 -24.20 -3.95
CA LEU A 58 -14.13 -23.76 -5.34
C LEU A 58 -13.39 -24.70 -6.28
N ASN A 59 -14.08 -25.12 -7.34
CA ASN A 59 -13.46 -25.86 -8.44
C ASN A 59 -12.54 -24.92 -9.25
N ASN A 60 -11.54 -25.50 -9.93
CA ASN A 60 -10.61 -24.79 -10.79
C ASN A 60 -11.33 -23.90 -11.84
N ILE A 61 -12.42 -24.39 -12.42
CA ILE A 61 -13.24 -23.61 -13.37
C ILE A 61 -13.83 -22.37 -12.70
N GLN A 62 -14.38 -22.50 -11.48
CA GLN A 62 -14.96 -21.38 -10.75
C GLN A 62 -13.89 -20.34 -10.38
N ILE A 63 -12.71 -20.79 -9.95
CA ILE A 63 -11.58 -19.89 -9.64
C ILE A 63 -11.14 -19.13 -10.89
N ARG A 64 -11.00 -19.82 -12.04
CA ARG A 64 -10.65 -19.17 -13.31
C ARG A 64 -11.66 -18.08 -13.68
N VAL A 65 -12.95 -18.39 -13.59
CA VAL A 65 -14.03 -17.43 -13.86
C VAL A 65 -13.96 -16.23 -12.90
N LEU A 66 -13.77 -16.45 -11.60
CA LEU A 66 -13.65 -15.36 -10.62
C LEU A 66 -12.43 -14.45 -10.88
N LEU A 67 -11.33 -15.03 -11.36
CA LEU A 67 -10.13 -14.29 -11.75
C LEU A 67 -10.28 -13.57 -13.11
N GLY A 68 -11.36 -13.84 -13.86
CA GLY A 68 -11.56 -13.33 -15.21
C GLY A 68 -10.68 -14.01 -16.26
N LEU A 69 -10.21 -15.22 -15.97
CA LEU A 69 -9.37 -16.02 -16.86
C LEU A 69 -10.25 -16.89 -17.75
N ARG A 70 -10.06 -16.75 -19.07
CA ARG A 70 -10.72 -17.52 -20.14
C ARG A 70 -9.91 -18.75 -20.53
N ASP A 71 -10.59 -19.88 -20.76
CA ASP A 71 -9.98 -21.18 -21.07
C ASP A 71 -9.42 -21.27 -22.50
N GLU A 72 -9.85 -20.40 -23.42
CA GLU A 72 -9.36 -20.41 -24.80
C GLU A 72 -7.98 -19.74 -24.93
N ASN A 73 -7.55 -18.99 -23.91
CA ASN A 73 -6.31 -18.22 -23.95
C ASN A 73 -5.18 -18.92 -23.21
N LYS A 74 -4.18 -19.41 -23.97
CA LYS A 74 -2.97 -20.03 -23.43
C LYS A 74 -2.21 -19.16 -22.42
N VAL A 75 -2.26 -17.84 -22.57
CA VAL A 75 -1.62 -16.91 -21.61
C VAL A 75 -2.32 -16.98 -20.25
N HIS A 76 -3.65 -17.08 -20.25
CA HIS A 76 -4.44 -17.23 -19.03
C HIS A 76 -4.16 -18.57 -18.34
N ASP A 77 -3.94 -19.65 -19.11
CA ASP A 77 -3.53 -20.94 -18.55
C ASP A 77 -2.20 -20.83 -17.81
N VAL A 78 -1.20 -20.19 -18.42
CA VAL A 78 0.12 -19.98 -17.80
C VAL A 78 -0.01 -19.16 -16.52
N ILE A 79 -0.81 -18.09 -16.53
CA ILE A 79 -1.07 -17.26 -15.34
C ILE A 79 -1.75 -18.09 -14.26
N TYR A 80 -2.81 -18.83 -14.60
CA TYR A 80 -3.55 -19.66 -13.66
C TYR A 80 -2.65 -20.71 -12.99
N HIS A 81 -1.85 -21.43 -13.78
CA HIS A 81 -0.91 -22.41 -13.25
C HIS A 81 0.23 -21.77 -12.45
N GLY A 82 0.62 -20.53 -12.77
CA GLY A 82 1.53 -19.74 -11.93
C GLY A 82 0.95 -19.50 -10.55
N ILE A 83 -0.28 -18.96 -10.48
CA ILE A 83 -0.99 -18.71 -9.22
C ILE A 83 -1.11 -20.01 -8.42
N GLN A 84 -1.59 -21.08 -9.06
CA GLN A 84 -1.74 -22.37 -8.42
C GLN A 84 -0.42 -22.90 -7.85
N ARG A 85 0.69 -22.74 -8.58
CA ARG A 85 2.03 -23.16 -8.12
C ARG A 85 2.48 -22.38 -6.88
N ASP A 86 2.32 -21.06 -6.88
CA ASP A 86 2.68 -20.21 -5.74
C ASP A 86 1.83 -20.53 -4.51
N VAL A 87 0.51 -20.75 -4.69
CA VAL A 87 -0.41 -21.16 -3.62
C VAL A 87 -0.04 -22.53 -3.08
N LYS A 88 0.20 -23.53 -3.93
CA LYS A 88 0.65 -24.88 -3.54
C LYS A 88 1.94 -24.83 -2.75
N TYR A 89 2.91 -24.03 -3.21
CA TYR A 89 4.17 -23.84 -2.51
C TYR A 89 3.95 -23.24 -1.11
N ALA A 90 3.14 -22.18 -1.02
CA ALA A 90 2.81 -21.55 0.26
C ALA A 90 2.10 -22.53 1.21
N ALA A 91 1.09 -23.27 0.73
CA ALA A 91 0.38 -24.29 1.50
C ALA A 91 1.34 -25.37 2.01
N SER A 92 2.22 -25.88 1.15
CA SER A 92 3.22 -26.88 1.54
C SER A 92 4.19 -26.36 2.61
N LYS A 93 4.63 -25.10 2.50
CA LYS A 93 5.47 -24.46 3.51
C LYS A 93 4.75 -24.30 4.84
N LEU A 94 3.50 -23.81 4.82
CA LEU A 94 2.68 -23.71 6.03
C LEU A 94 2.46 -25.07 6.69
N PHE A 95 2.17 -26.09 5.89
CA PHE A 95 1.96 -27.46 6.37
C PHE A 95 3.22 -28.03 7.02
N SER A 96 4.39 -27.77 6.43
CA SER A 96 5.68 -28.22 6.96
C SER A 96 6.06 -27.60 8.31
N ILE A 97 5.52 -26.43 8.66
CA ILE A 97 5.86 -25.70 9.89
C ILE A 97 5.19 -26.31 11.11
N GLY A 98 3.91 -26.69 11.03
CA GLY A 98 3.17 -27.07 12.24
C GLY A 98 2.06 -28.11 12.08
N ARG A 99 1.80 -28.63 10.87
CA ARG A 99 0.79 -29.67 10.61
C ARG A 99 -0.56 -29.44 11.34
N PHE A 100 -0.99 -28.18 11.42
CA PHE A 100 -2.24 -27.81 12.06
C PHE A 100 -3.43 -28.39 11.30
N SER A 101 -4.53 -28.67 12.02
CA SER A 101 -5.75 -29.21 11.42
C SER A 101 -6.47 -28.17 10.55
N ASN A 102 -6.28 -26.88 10.83
CA ASN A 102 -6.83 -25.80 10.01
C ASN A 102 -5.80 -24.66 9.87
N LEU A 103 -5.85 -23.95 8.73
CA LEU A 103 -5.13 -22.68 8.56
C LEU A 103 -5.49 -21.65 9.64
N LEU A 104 -6.73 -21.66 10.13
CA LEU A 104 -7.21 -20.80 11.21
C LEU A 104 -6.52 -21.05 12.56
N GLU A 105 -5.93 -22.23 12.74
CA GLU A 105 -5.27 -22.60 14.00
C GLU A 105 -3.81 -22.15 14.04
N MET A 106 -3.25 -21.63 12.94
CA MET A 106 -1.85 -21.21 12.89
C MET A 106 -1.65 -19.92 13.70
N PRO A 107 -1.06 -19.99 14.91
CA PRO A 107 -0.80 -18.78 15.66
C PRO A 107 0.29 -17.99 14.93
N LEU A 108 0.14 -16.67 14.86
CA LEU A 108 1.14 -15.72 14.34
C LEU A 108 1.36 -15.71 12.81
N THR A 109 0.66 -16.54 12.04
CA THR A 109 0.70 -16.42 10.58
C THR A 109 -0.25 -15.32 10.13
N ASP A 110 0.30 -14.22 9.60
CA ASP A 110 -0.50 -13.22 8.90
C ASP A 110 -0.92 -13.75 7.53
N LEU A 111 -2.01 -14.54 7.52
CA LEU A 111 -2.59 -15.10 6.30
C LEU A 111 -3.01 -14.01 5.32
N LYS A 112 -3.41 -12.83 5.81
CA LYS A 112 -3.72 -11.70 4.94
C LYS A 112 -2.47 -11.27 4.20
N GLN A 113 -1.38 -10.98 4.92
CA GLN A 113 -0.13 -10.58 4.31
C GLN A 113 0.35 -11.60 3.26
N LEU A 114 0.30 -12.89 3.60
CA LEU A 114 0.65 -13.96 2.66
C LEU A 114 -0.22 -13.94 1.39
N CYS A 115 -1.53 -13.77 1.53
CA CYS A 115 -2.44 -13.66 0.37
C CYS A 115 -2.12 -12.44 -0.50
N TYR A 116 -1.76 -11.30 0.11
CA TYR A 116 -1.34 -10.10 -0.61
C TYR A 116 -0.01 -10.30 -1.33
N GLU A 117 0.97 -10.97 -0.72
CA GLU A 117 2.26 -11.24 -1.36
C GLU A 117 2.14 -12.12 -2.60
N ILE A 118 1.27 -13.13 -2.55
CA ILE A 118 0.95 -13.94 -3.74
C ILE A 118 0.25 -13.06 -4.79
N ALA A 119 -0.76 -12.28 -4.40
CA ALA A 119 -1.49 -11.41 -5.31
C ALA A 119 -0.58 -10.36 -5.98
N LEU A 120 0.42 -9.84 -5.28
CA LEU A 120 1.38 -8.85 -5.77
C LEU A 120 2.25 -9.36 -6.93
N LYS A 121 2.45 -10.67 -7.07
CA LYS A 121 3.11 -11.26 -8.24
C LYS A 121 2.25 -11.17 -9.50
N TYR A 122 0.93 -11.10 -9.34
CA TYR A 122 -0.06 -11.13 -10.41
C TYR A 122 -0.87 -9.82 -10.43
N LYS A 123 -0.17 -8.67 -10.39
CA LYS A 123 -0.79 -7.34 -10.20
C LYS A 123 -1.96 -7.06 -11.14
N THR A 124 -1.83 -7.44 -12.41
CA THR A 124 -2.84 -7.21 -13.45
C THR A 124 -4.15 -7.97 -13.22
N ILE A 125 -4.13 -9.03 -12.40
CA ILE A 125 -5.31 -9.85 -12.09
C ILE A 125 -5.98 -9.36 -10.81
N PHE A 126 -5.18 -9.06 -9.78
CA PHE A 126 -5.67 -8.76 -8.44
C PHE A 126 -5.82 -7.28 -8.14
N PHE A 127 -5.28 -6.39 -8.98
CA PHE A 127 -5.32 -4.95 -8.76
C PHE A 127 -5.82 -4.21 -9.98
N VAL A 128 -6.54 -3.12 -9.73
CA VAL A 128 -7.03 -2.19 -10.74
C VAL A 128 -6.23 -0.90 -10.60
N PRO A 129 -5.62 -0.39 -11.69
CA PRO A 129 -5.00 0.93 -11.67
C PRO A 129 -6.11 1.98 -11.56
N VAL A 130 -5.95 2.90 -10.61
CA VAL A 130 -6.85 4.03 -10.37
C VAL A 130 -6.01 5.30 -10.38
N GLU A 131 -6.37 6.20 -11.29
CA GLU A 131 -5.76 7.53 -11.36
C GLU A 131 -6.21 8.35 -10.15
N SER A 132 -5.23 8.83 -9.39
CA SER A 132 -5.46 9.66 -8.21
C SER A 132 -4.77 11.00 -8.40
N LYS A 133 -5.55 12.08 -8.32
CA LYS A 133 -5.05 13.46 -8.39
C LYS A 133 -4.73 13.90 -6.97
N ILE A 134 -3.45 14.07 -6.68
CA ILE A 134 -3.00 14.55 -5.38
C ILE A 134 -2.71 16.04 -5.52
N LYS A 135 -3.37 16.84 -4.66
CA LYS A 135 -3.05 18.26 -4.50
C LYS A 135 -1.65 18.36 -3.94
N VAL A 136 -0.73 18.91 -4.71
CA VAL A 136 0.58 19.29 -4.18
C VAL A 136 0.40 20.69 -3.67
N HIS A 137 0.35 20.84 -2.35
CA HIS A 137 0.53 22.17 -1.78
C HIS A 137 1.97 22.58 -2.08
N PRO A 138 2.20 23.69 -2.81
CA PRO A 138 3.54 24.20 -2.98
C PRO A 138 4.11 24.38 -1.57
N VAL A 139 5.28 23.78 -1.33
CA VAL A 139 6.03 24.02 -0.10
C VAL A 139 6.22 25.53 -0.06
N GLN A 140 5.46 26.22 0.80
CA GLN A 140 5.70 27.62 1.09
C GLN A 140 7.13 27.66 1.59
N SER A 141 8.00 28.11 0.70
CA SER A 141 9.40 28.25 0.97
C SER A 141 9.55 29.48 1.86
N ASP A 142 9.18 29.35 3.13
CA ASP A 142 9.61 30.24 4.18
C ASP A 142 11.10 29.94 4.43
N PHE A 143 11.94 30.18 3.42
CA PHE A 143 13.34 30.44 3.63
C PHE A 143 13.42 31.81 4.29
N THR A 144 13.18 31.88 5.60
CA THR A 144 13.88 32.87 6.40
C THR A 144 15.36 32.66 6.14
N SER A 145 15.99 33.67 5.54
CA SER A 145 17.42 33.71 5.27
C SER A 145 18.19 33.50 6.56
N ILE A 146 18.59 32.26 6.85
CA ILE A 146 19.63 31.98 7.83
C ILE A 146 20.94 32.31 7.13
N LEU A 147 21.32 33.58 7.20
CA LEU A 147 22.73 33.94 7.22
C LEU A 147 23.30 33.37 8.52
N ASP A 148 24.45 32.71 8.36
CA ASP A 148 25.38 32.29 9.40
C ASP A 148 24.94 31.15 10.33
N THR A 149 25.53 29.97 10.14
CA THR A 149 26.73 29.61 10.90
C THR A 149 27.19 28.21 10.48
N THR A 150 28.30 28.18 9.76
CA THR A 150 29.18 27.02 9.65
C THR A 150 29.56 26.52 11.05
N GLN A 151 29.17 25.29 11.40
CA GLN A 151 29.92 24.31 12.18
C GLN A 151 28.95 23.23 12.66
N PHE A 152 28.97 22.05 12.04
CA PHE A 152 28.82 20.74 12.71
C PHE A 152 28.97 19.63 11.66
N SER A 153 30.18 19.50 11.14
CA SER A 153 30.66 18.29 10.48
C SER A 153 31.41 17.47 11.53
N SER A 154 30.74 16.45 12.10
CA SER A 154 31.34 15.18 12.55
C SER A 154 30.36 14.38 13.42
N GLN A 155 29.66 13.42 12.81
CA GLN A 155 29.46 12.07 13.37
C GLN A 155 28.77 11.21 12.32
N ILE A 156 29.59 10.66 11.43
CA ILE A 156 29.23 9.50 10.60
C ILE A 156 29.32 8.29 11.54
N ASN A 157 28.18 7.80 12.03
CA ASN A 157 28.10 6.46 12.61
C ASN A 157 27.45 5.52 11.60
N ALA A 158 28.20 4.47 11.30
CA ALA A 158 27.90 3.45 10.32
C ALA A 158 26.79 2.50 10.82
N SER A 159 25.63 2.55 10.16
CA SER A 159 24.79 1.37 9.88
C SER A 159 23.77 1.73 8.81
N GLY A 160 24.21 1.80 7.56
CA GLY A 160 23.35 2.07 6.41
C GLY A 160 22.59 0.81 6.00
N PHE A 161 21.50 0.50 6.71
CA PHE A 161 20.45 -0.34 6.14
C PHE A 161 19.51 0.61 5.38
N ILE A 162 19.65 0.67 4.06
CA ILE A 162 18.71 1.37 3.19
C ILE A 162 17.56 0.37 2.91
N PRO A 163 16.32 0.63 3.33
CA PRO A 163 15.20 -0.24 2.99
C PRO A 163 14.99 -0.28 1.47
N SER A 164 14.83 -1.47 0.89
CA SER A 164 14.60 -1.69 -0.55
C SER A 164 13.37 -0.96 -1.13
N SER A 165 12.55 -0.31 -0.31
CA SER A 165 11.41 0.50 -0.74
C SER A 165 11.81 1.76 -1.53
N TYR A 166 13.08 2.19 -1.48
CA TYR A 166 13.56 3.37 -2.21
C TYR A 166 14.14 3.06 -3.60
N LEU A 167 14.20 1.79 -4.04
CA LEU A 167 14.86 1.41 -5.29
C LEU A 167 13.95 1.24 -6.52
N THR A 168 12.65 1.56 -6.44
CA THR A 168 11.73 1.33 -7.58
C THR A 168 11.26 2.57 -8.33
N SER A 169 11.67 3.78 -7.95
CA SER A 169 11.30 5.01 -8.68
C SER A 169 12.44 5.53 -9.56
N ASN A 170 12.98 4.70 -10.45
CA ASN A 170 13.75 5.17 -11.60
C ASN A 170 13.97 4.03 -12.58
N LEU A 171 12.95 3.73 -13.39
CA LEU A 171 13.13 3.06 -14.67
C LEU A 171 11.90 3.30 -15.56
N ARG A 172 12.20 3.94 -16.71
CA ARG A 172 11.48 3.80 -17.99
C ARG A 172 10.42 4.85 -18.36
N ASN A 173 10.85 6.11 -18.48
CA ASN A 173 10.31 7.03 -19.49
C ASN A 173 11.31 7.14 -20.65
N GLN A 174 11.22 6.22 -21.60
CA GLN A 174 11.73 6.41 -22.96
C GLN A 174 10.85 5.62 -23.92
N TYR A 175 9.79 6.26 -24.42
CA TYR A 175 9.32 6.11 -25.80
C TYR A 175 8.68 7.44 -26.21
N SER A 176 9.40 8.19 -27.04
CA SER A 176 8.93 9.37 -27.76
C SER A 176 7.74 9.00 -28.65
N ARG A 177 6.68 9.79 -28.54
CA ARG A 177 5.64 9.92 -29.58
C ARG A 177 6.26 10.57 -30.82
N VAL A 178 6.23 9.87 -31.95
CA VAL A 178 6.23 10.51 -33.27
C VAL A 178 4.77 10.73 -33.64
N ALA A 179 4.46 11.98 -33.95
CA ALA A 179 3.18 12.44 -34.45
C ALA A 179 2.96 11.95 -35.88
N ASP A 180 1.73 11.59 -36.23
CA ASP A 180 1.23 11.80 -37.58
C ASP A 180 -0.20 12.30 -37.54
N ALA A 181 -0.39 13.36 -38.33
CA ALA A 181 -1.57 14.18 -38.46
C ALA A 181 -2.65 13.49 -39.29
N SER A 182 -3.91 13.76 -38.97
CA SER A 182 -4.96 13.79 -39.99
C SER A 182 -5.93 14.93 -39.69
N ALA A 183 -5.89 15.91 -40.58
CA ALA A 183 -6.84 16.99 -40.70
C ALA A 183 -8.12 16.45 -41.35
N TYR A 184 -9.28 16.78 -40.79
CA TYR A 184 -10.50 16.94 -41.59
C TYR A 184 -11.31 18.10 -41.04
N SER A 185 -11.47 19.10 -41.91
CA SER A 185 -12.25 20.31 -41.77
C SER A 185 -13.74 20.02 -41.74
N SER A 186 -14.50 20.79 -40.95
CA SER A 186 -15.89 21.11 -41.26
C SER A 186 -16.23 22.49 -40.74
N SER A 187 -16.37 23.41 -41.69
CA SER A 187 -16.94 24.74 -41.53
C SER A 187 -18.46 24.68 -41.50
N MET A 188 -19.10 25.45 -40.62
CA MET A 188 -20.27 26.26 -40.96
C MET A 188 -20.58 27.24 -39.83
N THR A 189 -20.65 28.50 -40.26
CA THR A 189 -20.87 29.74 -39.53
C THR A 189 -22.35 29.92 -39.19
N THR A 190 -22.68 30.51 -38.03
CA THR A 190 -23.64 31.63 -37.93
C THR A 190 -23.71 32.23 -36.52
N HIS A 191 -24.03 33.53 -36.53
CA HIS A 191 -23.92 34.55 -35.49
C HIS A 191 -24.84 34.38 -34.26
N ASN A 192 -24.48 35.01 -33.14
CA ASN A 192 -25.16 36.21 -32.64
C ASN A 192 -24.51 36.78 -31.36
N ASN A 193 -24.27 38.10 -31.41
CA ASN A 193 -23.77 38.94 -30.32
C ASN A 193 -24.83 39.09 -29.22
N THR A 194 -24.42 39.03 -27.96
CA THR A 194 -25.14 39.68 -26.85
C THR A 194 -24.13 40.18 -25.83
N THR A 195 -23.95 41.49 -25.86
CA THR A 195 -23.17 42.28 -24.91
C THR A 195 -23.91 42.30 -23.57
N ARG A 196 -23.35 41.66 -22.55
CA ARG A 196 -23.66 41.97 -21.15
C ARG A 196 -22.37 42.21 -20.38
N LEU A 197 -22.20 43.46 -19.98
CA LEU A 197 -21.26 43.89 -18.95
C LEU A 197 -21.66 43.22 -17.63
N SER A 198 -20.70 42.57 -16.98
CA SER A 198 -20.83 42.06 -15.62
C SER A 198 -19.57 42.41 -14.83
N PRO A 199 -19.68 42.60 -13.51
CA PRO A 199 -18.71 43.33 -12.72
C PRO A 199 -17.47 42.49 -12.42
N GLN A 200 -16.30 43.12 -12.56
CA GLN A 200 -15.01 42.59 -12.14
C GLN A 200 -14.97 42.40 -10.61
N GLY A 201 -15.28 41.19 -10.16
CA GLY A 201 -14.77 40.63 -8.92
C GLY A 201 -13.63 39.69 -9.27
N TYR A 202 -12.38 40.12 -9.11
CA TYR A 202 -11.22 39.25 -9.25
C TYR A 202 -11.20 38.26 -8.08
N SER A 203 -11.87 37.11 -8.22
CA SER A 203 -11.50 35.91 -7.47
C SER A 203 -10.16 35.44 -8.02
N GLN A 204 -9.10 35.68 -7.26
CA GLN A 204 -7.81 35.04 -7.45
C GLN A 204 -8.04 33.54 -7.25
N VAL A 205 -8.27 32.82 -8.35
CA VAL A 205 -8.36 31.36 -8.32
C VAL A 205 -6.93 30.89 -8.12
N ASP A 206 -6.59 30.53 -6.89
CA ASP A 206 -5.34 29.84 -6.60
C ASP A 206 -5.32 28.55 -7.43
N GLU A 207 -4.53 28.58 -8.49
CA GLU A 207 -4.32 27.47 -9.41
C GLU A 207 -3.46 26.43 -8.67
N ALA A 208 -4.11 25.64 -7.82
CA ALA A 208 -3.44 24.58 -7.08
C ALA A 208 -2.81 23.59 -8.06
N GLU A 209 -1.52 23.31 -7.89
CA GLU A 209 -0.81 22.33 -8.70
C GLU A 209 -1.21 20.91 -8.26
N TYR A 210 -1.63 20.08 -9.20
CA TYR A 210 -1.97 18.68 -8.93
C TYR A 210 -0.95 17.77 -9.62
N VAL A 211 -0.49 16.75 -8.90
CA VAL A 211 0.26 15.65 -9.49
C VAL A 211 -0.68 14.45 -9.65
N GLU A 212 -0.70 13.89 -10.84
CA GLU A 212 -1.43 12.67 -11.14
C GLU A 212 -0.56 11.45 -10.82
N ILE A 213 -1.04 10.60 -9.91
CA ILE A 213 -0.38 9.37 -9.50
C ILE A 213 -1.31 8.20 -9.77
N ILE A 214 -0.79 7.16 -10.44
CA ILE A 214 -1.52 5.90 -10.66
C ILE A 214 -1.37 5.03 -9.40
N LYS A 215 -2.46 4.86 -8.64
CA LYS A 215 -2.53 3.96 -7.48
C LYS A 215 -3.13 2.62 -7.89
N PHE A 216 -2.56 1.51 -7.42
CA PHE A 216 -3.15 0.19 -7.61
C PHE A 216 -4.05 -0.14 -6.43
N ILE A 217 -5.35 -0.27 -6.68
CA ILE A 217 -6.34 -0.66 -5.66
C ILE A 217 -6.65 -2.15 -5.83
N SER A 218 -6.78 -2.88 -4.72
CA SER A 218 -7.13 -4.31 -4.77
C SER A 218 -8.52 -4.50 -5.38
N LYS A 219 -8.63 -5.41 -6.35
CA LYS A 219 -9.90 -5.83 -6.97
C LYS A 219 -10.74 -6.68 -6.04
N PHE A 220 -10.09 -7.43 -5.13
CA PHE A 220 -10.74 -8.35 -4.22
C PHE A 220 -10.46 -7.94 -2.78
N ASN A 221 -11.52 -7.76 -1.99
CA ASN A 221 -11.36 -7.42 -0.58
C ASN A 221 -10.54 -8.51 0.12
N GLN A 222 -9.43 -8.11 0.75
CA GLN A 222 -8.51 -8.99 1.48
C GLN A 222 -7.95 -10.18 0.67
N MET A 223 -7.96 -10.14 -0.67
CA MET A 223 -7.48 -11.23 -1.53
C MET A 223 -8.11 -12.60 -1.19
N TRP A 224 -9.38 -12.60 -0.81
CA TRP A 224 -10.08 -13.78 -0.30
C TRP A 224 -10.06 -15.00 -1.24
N ILE A 225 -9.94 -14.77 -2.56
CA ILE A 225 -9.79 -15.84 -3.55
C ILE A 225 -8.51 -16.64 -3.28
N ILE A 226 -7.40 -15.95 -2.99
CA ILE A 226 -6.13 -16.61 -2.64
C ILE A 226 -6.28 -17.39 -1.34
N ALA A 227 -6.97 -16.85 -0.33
CA ALA A 227 -7.23 -17.57 0.92
C ALA A 227 -8.04 -18.85 0.70
N THR A 228 -9.06 -18.80 -0.17
CA THR A 228 -9.85 -19.98 -0.56
C THR A 228 -8.97 -21.03 -1.22
N PHE A 229 -8.11 -20.58 -2.14
CA PHE A 229 -7.20 -21.43 -2.89
C PHE A 229 -6.18 -22.10 -1.94
N LEU A 230 -5.61 -21.31 -1.03
CA LEU A 230 -4.66 -21.76 -0.02
C LEU A 230 -5.29 -22.80 0.91
N ASN A 231 -6.53 -22.57 1.36
CA ASN A 231 -7.23 -23.54 2.21
C ASN A 231 -7.43 -24.87 1.50
N ARG A 232 -7.88 -24.84 0.24
CA ARG A 232 -8.08 -26.06 -0.56
C ARG A 232 -6.79 -26.86 -0.68
N GLU A 233 -5.70 -26.22 -1.11
CA GLU A 233 -4.41 -26.88 -1.29
C GLU A 233 -3.81 -27.37 0.04
N TYR A 234 -4.05 -26.65 1.14
CA TYR A 234 -3.63 -27.09 2.48
C TYR A 234 -4.40 -28.33 2.96
N GLN A 235 -5.72 -28.38 2.71
CA GLN A 235 -6.56 -29.54 3.04
C GLN A 235 -6.19 -30.77 2.18
N GLU A 236 -5.85 -30.58 0.91
CA GLU A 236 -5.35 -31.67 0.04
C GLU A 236 -4.06 -32.30 0.60
N LEU A 237 -3.19 -31.52 1.26
CA LEU A 237 -1.97 -32.03 1.90
C LEU A 237 -2.22 -32.80 3.20
N GLN A 238 -3.38 -32.63 3.85
CA GLN A 238 -3.74 -33.41 5.03
C GLN A 238 -4.25 -34.81 4.70
N ILE A 239 -4.82 -34.98 3.51
CA ILE A 239 -5.39 -36.24 3.04
C ILE A 239 -4.29 -37.18 2.53
N ASN A 240 -3.18 -36.63 2.00
CA ASN A 240 -2.06 -37.36 1.43
C ASN A 240 -0.94 -37.60 2.45
#